data_AF-A0A6G7YDL8-F1
#
_entry.id   AF-A0A6G7YDL8-F1
#
_cell.length_a   1.000
_cell.length_b   1.000
_cell.length_c   1.000
_cell.angle_alpha   90.00
_cell.angle_beta   90.00
_cell.angle_gamma   90.00
#
_symmetry.space_group_name_H-M   'P 1'
#
loop_
_entity.id
_entity.type
_entity.pdbx_description
1 polymer ?
#
loop_
_entity_poly.entity_id
_entity_poly.type
_entity_poly.pdbx_seq_one_letter_code
_entity_poly.pdbx_strand_id
1 'polypeptide(L)'
;MSGVTRLRFDEVRLVDHVDRLEHEHPPIDLDSVDFTVRDPATLATRFGHVLDYMARVELEVDRNVLELMTMLPDPPEVDRRFYADVWQPQEIRHGLILDQLQTRLGRPPATPDTDTVSAKVKVLGALGRIDRLQDVTRMLYYLTGMATERSAVLAYNLLHDGVRGLGERAVSETIVAPIKRQEPGHYAFYQLSARGLAAQLATWQTWLVCRLRAISFAPVGVNNDDQRADFGDVMGTLGIHDDVTAFAESISRVERDLLWAHEEGMRVPPYVLAAFRSAAEAAQERALRLRAPGRR
;
A
#
# COMPACT_ATOMS: atom_id res chain seq x y z
N MET A 1 -1.96 -9.99 34.28
CA MET A 1 -0.55 -9.78 33.88
C MET A 1 -0.41 -8.31 33.48
N SER A 2 0.57 -7.62 34.06
CA SER A 2 0.71 -6.14 34.01
C SER A 2 0.90 -5.62 32.58
N GLY A 3 0.24 -4.50 32.24
CA GLY A 3 0.32 -3.85 30.92
C GLY A 3 1.75 -3.51 30.49
N VAL A 4 2.66 -3.26 31.44
CA VAL A 4 4.09 -2.98 31.18
C VAL A 4 4.81 -4.21 30.58
N THR A 5 4.45 -5.43 30.98
CA THR A 5 5.07 -6.65 30.45
C THR A 5 4.61 -6.93 29.01
N ARG A 6 3.36 -6.58 28.68
CA ARG A 6 2.80 -6.75 27.34
C ARG A 6 3.42 -5.78 26.34
N LEU A 7 3.61 -4.51 26.74
CA LEU A 7 4.25 -3.49 25.90
C LEU A 7 5.68 -3.86 25.50
N ARG A 8 6.50 -4.26 26.47
CA ARG A 8 7.88 -4.72 26.19
C ARG A 8 7.93 -5.95 25.29
N PHE A 9 6.95 -6.84 25.40
CA PHE A 9 6.87 -8.03 24.56
C PHE A 9 6.50 -7.69 23.11
N ASP A 10 5.56 -6.75 22.92
CA ASP A 10 5.18 -6.28 21.58
C ASP A 10 6.32 -5.49 20.90
N GLU A 11 7.10 -4.70 21.66
CA GLU A 11 8.31 -4.02 21.17
C GLU A 11 9.39 -5.01 20.71
N VAL A 12 9.72 -6.01 21.54
CA VAL A 12 10.72 -7.04 21.17
C VAL A 12 10.28 -7.79 19.91
N ARG A 13 9.00 -8.18 19.83
CA ARG A 13 8.47 -8.87 18.64
C ARG A 13 8.55 -8.02 17.38
N LEU A 14 8.37 -6.71 17.49
CA LEU A 14 8.46 -5.80 16.35
C LEU A 14 9.90 -5.68 15.85
N VAL A 15 10.86 -5.53 16.78
CA VAL A 15 12.29 -5.50 16.44
C VAL A 15 12.73 -6.81 15.80
N ASP A 16 12.42 -7.96 16.42
CA ASP A 16 12.72 -9.28 15.87
C ASP A 16 12.10 -9.51 14.48
N HIS A 17 10.94 -8.89 14.22
CA HIS A 17 10.29 -8.95 12.91
C HIS A 17 11.06 -8.14 11.87
N VAL A 18 11.47 -6.91 12.19
CA VAL A 18 12.27 -6.07 11.28
C VAL A 18 13.62 -6.72 10.98
N ASP A 19 14.31 -7.22 12.01
CA ASP A 19 15.59 -7.95 11.88
C ASP A 19 15.49 -9.13 10.91
N ARG A 20 14.46 -9.95 11.10
CA ARG A 20 14.22 -11.12 10.25
C ARG A 20 13.84 -10.72 8.83
N LEU A 21 13.00 -9.71 8.67
CA LEU A 21 12.58 -9.23 7.35
C LEU A 21 13.78 -8.73 6.54
N GLU A 22 14.67 -7.95 7.16
CA GLU A 22 15.91 -7.49 6.54
C GLU A 22 16.81 -8.66 6.10
N HIS A 23 16.98 -9.65 6.98
CA HIS A 23 17.88 -10.78 6.75
C HIS A 23 17.34 -11.77 5.71
N GLU A 24 16.07 -12.17 5.83
CA GLU A 24 15.46 -13.22 5.00
C GLU A 24 15.04 -12.69 3.62
N HIS A 25 14.77 -11.40 3.51
CA HIS A 25 14.22 -10.78 2.32
C HIS A 25 14.94 -9.48 1.94
N PRO A 26 16.26 -9.48 1.69
CA PRO A 26 16.97 -8.28 1.29
C PRO A 26 16.39 -7.68 -0.01
N PRO A 27 16.67 -6.40 -0.33
CA PRO A 27 16.28 -5.80 -1.60
C PRO A 27 16.67 -6.69 -2.78
N ILE A 28 15.74 -6.86 -3.74
CA ILE A 28 15.95 -7.76 -4.88
C ILE A 28 17.15 -7.26 -5.69
N ASP A 29 18.10 -8.16 -5.94
CA ASP A 29 19.25 -7.89 -6.81
C ASP A 29 18.78 -7.80 -8.27
N LEU A 30 19.05 -6.68 -8.94
CA LEU A 30 18.63 -6.46 -10.32
C LEU A 30 19.27 -7.48 -11.28
N ASP A 31 20.47 -7.97 -10.95
CA ASP A 31 21.16 -8.97 -11.78
C ASP A 31 20.50 -10.36 -11.67
N SER A 32 19.66 -10.58 -10.66
CA SER A 32 18.89 -11.82 -10.48
C SER A 32 17.59 -11.87 -11.31
N VAL A 33 17.24 -10.76 -11.98
CA VAL A 33 15.95 -10.60 -12.67
C VAL A 33 16.05 -10.98 -14.15
N ASP A 34 15.22 -11.93 -14.57
CA ASP A 34 15.06 -12.30 -15.97
C ASP A 34 13.87 -11.56 -16.59
N PHE A 35 14.17 -10.58 -17.43
CA PHE A 35 13.18 -9.78 -18.17
C PHE A 35 12.73 -10.41 -19.49
N THR A 36 12.98 -11.70 -19.72
CA THR A 36 12.51 -12.40 -20.92
C THR A 36 10.98 -12.41 -20.94
N VAL A 37 10.38 -11.87 -22.00
CA VAL A 37 8.94 -11.90 -22.25
C VAL A 37 8.68 -12.66 -23.56
N ARG A 38 7.84 -13.69 -23.50
CA ARG A 38 7.54 -14.55 -24.65
C ARG A 38 6.58 -13.88 -25.62
N ASP A 39 5.52 -13.26 -25.11
CA ASP A 39 4.51 -12.54 -25.89
C ASP A 39 4.32 -11.12 -25.32
N PRO A 40 5.24 -10.19 -25.65
CA PRO A 40 5.20 -8.84 -25.12
C PRO A 40 3.93 -8.09 -25.53
N ALA A 41 3.34 -8.39 -26.69
CA ALA A 41 2.12 -7.73 -27.15
C ALA A 41 0.91 -8.11 -26.27
N THR A 42 0.75 -9.40 -25.98
CA THR A 42 -0.33 -9.87 -25.09
C THR A 42 -0.14 -9.39 -23.66
N LEU A 43 1.09 -9.46 -23.13
CA LEU A 43 1.39 -8.98 -21.78
C LEU A 43 1.14 -7.47 -21.66
N ALA A 44 1.61 -6.67 -22.61
CA ALA A 44 1.40 -5.23 -22.63
C ALA A 44 -0.08 -4.86 -22.76
N THR A 45 -0.83 -5.59 -23.59
CA THR A 45 -2.27 -5.33 -23.79
C THR A 45 -3.06 -5.64 -22.52
N ARG A 46 -2.75 -6.75 -21.85
CA ARG A 46 -3.52 -7.20 -20.68
C ARG A 46 -3.12 -6.49 -19.40
N PHE A 47 -1.81 -6.38 -19.13
CA PHE A 47 -1.29 -5.94 -17.84
C PHE A 47 -0.45 -4.66 -17.93
N GLY A 48 -0.27 -4.06 -19.11
CA GLY A 48 0.58 -2.87 -19.27
C GLY A 48 0.20 -1.72 -18.35
N HIS A 49 -1.08 -1.35 -18.27
CA HIS A 49 -1.54 -0.29 -17.36
C HIS A 49 -1.47 -0.69 -15.88
N VAL A 50 -1.51 -1.99 -15.56
CA VAL A 50 -1.30 -2.48 -14.20
C VAL A 50 0.15 -2.27 -13.79
N LEU A 51 1.10 -2.59 -14.69
CA LEU A 51 2.52 -2.33 -14.48
C LEU A 51 2.79 -0.82 -14.37
N ASP A 52 2.20 0.00 -15.25
CA ASP A 52 2.32 1.47 -15.20
C ASP A 52 1.90 2.00 -13.81
N TYR A 53 0.76 1.53 -13.30
CA TYR A 53 0.23 1.97 -12.01
C TYR A 53 1.11 1.50 -10.85
N MET A 54 1.46 0.22 -10.82
CA MET A 54 2.24 -0.38 -9.73
C MET A 54 3.66 0.20 -9.70
N ALA A 55 4.36 0.28 -10.82
CA ALA A 55 5.71 0.86 -10.90
C ALA A 55 5.75 2.30 -10.36
N ARG A 56 4.77 3.13 -10.73
CA ARG A 56 4.65 4.48 -10.17
C ARG A 56 4.49 4.44 -8.66
N VAL A 57 3.56 3.64 -8.15
CA VAL A 57 3.26 3.57 -6.71
C VAL A 57 4.47 3.13 -5.91
N GLU A 58 5.20 2.10 -6.35
CA GLU A 58 6.40 1.64 -5.63
C GLU A 58 7.50 2.71 -5.67
N LEU A 59 7.66 3.42 -6.79
CA LEU A 59 8.66 4.49 -6.90
C LEU A 59 8.28 5.78 -6.13
N GLU A 60 7.01 5.95 -5.74
CA GLU A 60 6.59 7.03 -4.85
C GLU A 60 7.01 6.81 -3.39
N VAL A 61 7.67 5.68 -3.07
CA VAL A 61 8.17 5.38 -1.72
C VAL A 61 9.07 6.49 -1.16
N ASP A 62 9.90 7.12 -1.98
CA ASP A 62 10.76 8.23 -1.53
C ASP A 62 9.94 9.42 -1.01
N ARG A 63 8.84 9.76 -1.69
CA ARG A 63 7.89 10.76 -1.18
C ARG A 63 7.25 10.28 0.12
N ASN A 64 6.84 9.02 0.20
CA ASN A 64 6.20 8.48 1.39
C ASN A 64 7.15 8.53 2.63
N VAL A 65 8.44 8.24 2.44
CA VAL A 65 9.49 8.40 3.48
C VAL A 65 9.66 9.87 3.85
N LEU A 66 9.68 10.78 2.87
CA LEU A 66 9.77 12.21 3.13
C LEU A 66 8.56 12.74 3.92
N GLU A 67 7.35 12.31 3.56
CA GLU A 67 6.12 12.63 4.29
C GLU A 67 6.15 12.09 5.71
N LEU A 68 6.63 10.86 5.90
CA LEU A 68 6.83 10.25 7.21
C LEU A 68 7.75 11.07 8.11
N MET A 69 8.95 11.41 7.61
CA MET A 69 9.94 12.19 8.35
C MET A 69 9.45 13.62 8.64
N THR A 70 8.56 14.14 7.80
CA THR A 70 7.91 15.44 8.04
C THR A 70 6.82 15.32 9.10
N MET A 71 6.02 14.27 9.05
CA MET A 71 4.80 14.10 9.84
C MET A 71 5.08 13.56 11.25
N LEU A 72 6.15 12.77 11.41
CA LEU A 72 6.55 12.14 12.65
C LEU A 72 7.92 12.70 13.07
N PRO A 73 7.95 13.79 13.86
CA PRO A 73 9.21 14.46 14.18
C PRO A 73 10.12 13.65 15.12
N ASP A 74 9.56 12.71 15.89
CA ASP A 74 10.31 11.82 16.78
C ASP A 74 9.73 10.39 16.77
N PRO A 75 9.83 9.65 15.65
CA PRO A 75 9.27 8.31 15.58
C PRO A 75 10.14 7.31 16.37
N PRO A 76 9.54 6.21 16.87
CA PRO A 76 10.28 5.11 17.50
C PRO A 76 11.48 4.67 16.65
N GLU A 77 12.55 4.22 17.30
CA GLU A 77 13.76 3.76 16.61
C GLU A 77 13.47 2.66 15.59
N VAL A 78 12.61 1.70 15.97
CA VAL A 78 12.23 0.59 15.11
C VAL A 78 11.48 1.03 13.85
N ASP A 79 10.69 2.11 13.94
CA ASP A 79 10.02 2.71 12.79
C ASP A 79 11.05 3.32 11.83
N ARG A 80 11.98 4.13 12.37
CA ARG A 80 13.05 4.76 11.58
C ARG A 80 13.87 3.71 10.84
N ARG A 81 14.30 2.66 11.55
CA ARG A 81 15.02 1.54 10.98
C ARG A 81 14.20 0.82 9.91
N PHE A 82 12.95 0.47 10.19
CA PHE A 82 12.11 -0.21 9.21
C PHE A 82 11.97 0.61 7.92
N TYR A 83 11.65 1.91 8.01
CA TYR A 83 11.46 2.72 6.81
C TYR A 83 12.75 2.94 6.03
N ALA A 84 13.85 3.31 6.71
CA ALA A 84 15.09 3.70 6.04
C ALA A 84 15.91 2.50 5.57
N ASP A 85 15.97 1.43 6.36
CA ASP A 85 16.94 0.35 6.15
C ASP A 85 16.31 -0.90 5.51
N VAL A 86 14.99 -1.08 5.63
CA VAL A 86 14.28 -2.29 5.16
C VAL A 86 13.29 -1.97 4.04
N TRP A 87 12.25 -1.20 4.36
CA TRP A 87 11.13 -0.93 3.45
C TRP A 87 11.56 -0.13 2.23
N GLN A 88 12.11 1.08 2.41
CA GLN A 88 12.47 1.94 1.29
C GLN A 88 13.43 1.26 0.28
N PRO A 89 14.52 0.60 0.70
CA PRO A 89 15.39 -0.09 -0.25
C PRO A 89 14.70 -1.22 -1.00
N GLN A 90 13.76 -1.94 -0.36
CA GLN A 90 12.98 -3.00 -1.00
C GLN A 90 12.00 -2.42 -2.04
N GLU A 91 11.19 -1.44 -1.65
CA GLU A 91 10.21 -0.78 -2.54
C GLU A 91 10.86 -0.12 -3.76
N ILE A 92 12.00 0.55 -3.57
CA ILE A 92 12.75 1.13 -4.70
C ILE A 92 13.14 0.02 -5.71
N ARG A 93 13.56 -1.16 -5.23
CA ARG A 93 13.87 -2.28 -6.14
C ARG A 93 12.62 -2.78 -6.84
N HIS A 94 11.48 -2.87 -6.17
CA HIS A 94 10.23 -3.29 -6.80
C HIS A 94 9.85 -2.33 -7.93
N GLY A 95 9.85 -1.03 -7.64
CA GLY A 95 9.55 0.03 -8.60
C GLY A 95 10.48 0.02 -9.81
N LEU A 96 11.80 -0.08 -9.59
CA LEU A 96 12.79 -0.14 -10.68
C LEU A 96 12.61 -1.37 -11.57
N ILE A 97 12.29 -2.53 -10.97
CA ILE A 97 12.08 -3.77 -11.71
C ILE A 97 10.79 -3.66 -12.56
N LEU A 98 9.70 -3.18 -11.98
CA LEU A 98 8.44 -3.02 -12.70
C LEU A 98 8.55 -1.97 -13.82
N ASP A 99 9.23 -0.85 -13.56
CA ASP A 99 9.47 0.20 -14.56
C ASP A 99 10.37 -0.29 -15.71
N GLN A 100 11.38 -1.10 -15.41
CA GLN A 100 12.20 -1.71 -16.45
C GLN A 100 11.37 -2.71 -17.28
N LEU A 101 10.49 -3.50 -16.65
CA LEU A 101 9.60 -4.41 -17.35
C LEU A 101 8.64 -3.66 -18.28
N GLN A 102 7.94 -2.62 -17.80
CA GLN A 102 7.00 -1.86 -18.64
C GLN A 102 7.72 -1.17 -19.80
N THR A 103 8.92 -0.64 -19.58
CA THR A 103 9.73 0.00 -20.63
C THR A 103 10.11 -1.00 -21.72
N ARG A 104 10.48 -2.23 -21.36
CA ARG A 104 10.74 -3.32 -22.32
C ARG A 104 9.49 -3.75 -23.09
N LEU A 105 8.31 -3.53 -22.54
CA LEU A 105 7.02 -3.73 -23.22
C LEU A 105 6.62 -2.54 -24.12
N GLY A 106 7.49 -1.55 -24.30
CA GLY A 106 7.26 -0.38 -25.13
C GLY A 106 6.38 0.69 -24.48
N ARG A 107 6.18 0.62 -23.17
CA ARG A 107 5.46 1.64 -22.39
C ARG A 107 6.40 2.75 -21.96
N PRO A 108 5.91 3.99 -21.75
CA PRO A 108 6.76 5.06 -21.22
C PRO A 108 7.24 4.72 -19.81
N PRO A 109 8.42 5.21 -19.39
CA PRO A 109 8.85 5.10 -17.99
C PRO A 109 7.85 5.75 -17.04
N ALA A 110 7.79 5.24 -15.81
CA ALA A 110 6.97 5.80 -14.74
C ALA A 110 7.42 7.22 -14.40
N THR A 111 6.45 8.05 -14.00
CA THR A 111 6.69 9.45 -13.57
C THR A 111 6.19 9.64 -12.14
N PRO A 112 6.92 9.09 -11.15
CA PRO A 112 6.54 9.18 -9.74
C PRO A 112 6.74 10.60 -9.20
N ASP A 113 5.86 11.00 -8.29
CA ASP A 113 6.08 12.17 -7.43
C ASP A 113 6.92 11.73 -6.23
N THR A 114 8.14 12.26 -6.11
CA THR A 114 9.15 11.82 -5.13
C THR A 114 9.43 12.84 -4.05
N ASP A 115 8.93 14.07 -4.18
CA ASP A 115 9.36 15.20 -3.34
C ASP A 115 8.21 16.12 -2.86
N THR A 116 6.99 15.93 -3.35
CA THR A 116 5.88 16.79 -2.94
C THR A 116 5.39 16.43 -1.54
N VAL A 117 5.58 17.36 -0.59
CA VAL A 117 4.99 17.28 0.75
C VAL A 117 3.90 18.32 0.92
N SER A 118 2.66 17.85 1.12
CA SER A 118 1.51 18.73 1.27
C SER A 118 1.57 19.62 2.51
N ALA A 119 0.93 20.79 2.46
CA ALA A 119 0.81 21.67 3.62
C ALA A 119 0.12 20.99 4.82
N LYS A 120 -0.83 20.07 4.55
CA LYS A 120 -1.51 19.29 5.59
C LYS A 120 -0.52 18.40 6.35
N VAL A 121 0.37 17.71 5.65
CA VAL A 121 1.43 16.87 6.24
C VAL A 121 2.39 17.72 7.09
N LYS A 122 2.78 18.91 6.61
CA LYS A 122 3.61 19.85 7.38
C LYS A 122 2.94 20.32 8.67
N VAL A 123 1.63 20.58 8.63
CA VAL A 123 0.84 20.93 9.82
C VAL A 123 0.77 19.75 10.80
N LEU A 124 0.56 18.52 10.30
CA LEU A 124 0.60 17.32 11.14
C LEU A 124 1.97 17.14 11.81
N GLY A 125 3.07 17.42 11.09
CA GLY A 125 4.42 17.43 11.66
C GLY A 125 4.61 18.45 12.78
N ALA A 126 4.09 19.67 12.61
CA ALA A 126 4.14 20.69 13.66
C ALA A 126 3.34 20.28 14.91
N LEU A 127 2.15 19.71 14.72
CA LEU A 127 1.31 19.19 15.81
C LEU A 127 1.90 17.93 16.45
N GLY A 128 2.61 17.12 15.66
CA GLY A 128 3.27 15.88 16.07
C GLY A 128 4.42 16.10 17.04
N ARG A 129 4.82 17.34 17.35
CA ARG A 129 5.72 17.65 18.46
C ARG A 129 5.07 17.51 19.85
N ILE A 130 3.76 17.26 19.88
CA ILE A 130 3.02 16.94 21.09
C ILE A 130 2.79 15.42 21.08
N ASP A 131 3.42 14.69 21.99
CA ASP A 131 3.45 13.21 22.01
C ASP A 131 2.08 12.56 21.76
N ARG A 132 1.04 13.08 22.43
CA ARG A 132 -0.33 12.55 22.31
C ARG A 132 -0.96 12.78 20.92
N LEU A 133 -0.63 13.87 20.25
CA LEU A 133 -1.04 14.09 18.87
C LEU A 133 -0.19 13.27 17.91
N GLN A 134 1.10 13.07 18.22
CA GLN A 134 1.97 12.21 17.44
C GLN A 134 1.46 10.77 17.38
N ASP A 135 0.98 10.23 18.51
CA ASP A 135 0.37 8.90 18.56
C ASP A 135 -0.85 8.77 17.62
N VAL A 136 -1.69 9.82 17.51
CA VAL A 136 -2.85 9.82 16.61
C VAL A 136 -2.38 9.77 15.16
N THR A 137 -1.41 10.62 14.82
CA THR A 137 -0.81 10.69 13.48
C THR A 137 -0.12 9.38 13.10
N ARG A 138 0.65 8.80 14.04
CA ARG A 138 1.33 7.51 13.86
C ARG A 138 0.32 6.37 13.66
N MET A 139 -0.79 6.37 14.40
CA MET A 139 -1.85 5.39 14.20
C MET A 139 -2.51 5.51 12.82
N LEU A 140 -2.83 6.72 12.36
CA LEU A 140 -3.36 6.94 11.01
C LEU A 140 -2.40 6.44 9.92
N TYR A 141 -1.11 6.66 10.13
CA TYR A 141 -0.09 6.18 9.24
C TYR A 141 -0.02 4.65 9.23
N TYR A 142 0.02 3.99 10.41
CA TYR A 142 0.03 2.53 10.47
C TYR A 142 -1.17 1.88 9.79
N LEU A 143 -2.36 2.48 9.94
CA LEU A 143 -3.56 2.01 9.26
C LEU A 143 -3.47 2.20 7.74
N THR A 144 -2.86 3.29 7.29
CA THR A 144 -2.64 3.57 5.86
C THR A 144 -1.64 2.59 5.24
N GLY A 145 -0.49 2.39 5.89
CA GLY A 145 0.50 1.39 5.49
C GLY A 145 -0.11 0.00 5.46
N MET A 146 -0.76 -0.42 6.54
CA MET A 146 -1.42 -1.73 6.61
C MET A 146 -2.44 -1.96 5.48
N ALA A 147 -3.24 -0.94 5.13
CA ALA A 147 -4.18 -1.05 4.02
C ALA A 147 -3.47 -1.14 2.66
N THR A 148 -2.38 -0.37 2.50
CA THR A 148 -1.53 -0.35 1.31
C THR A 148 -0.85 -1.69 1.09
N GLU A 149 -0.09 -2.17 2.08
CA GLU A 149 0.61 -3.46 2.00
C GLU A 149 -0.36 -4.62 1.80
N ARG A 150 -1.53 -4.57 2.44
CA ARG A 150 -2.54 -5.62 2.21
C ARG A 150 -3.09 -5.59 0.78
N SER A 151 -3.23 -4.41 0.19
CA SER A 151 -3.62 -4.26 -1.21
C SER A 151 -2.53 -4.79 -2.13
N ALA A 152 -1.26 -4.47 -1.86
CA ALA A 152 -0.11 -4.95 -2.61
C ALA A 152 0.00 -6.48 -2.57
N VAL A 153 -0.09 -7.11 -1.40
CA VAL A 153 -0.16 -8.58 -1.25
C VAL A 153 -1.21 -9.18 -2.17
N LEU A 154 -2.43 -8.63 -2.21
CA LEU A 154 -3.52 -9.16 -3.02
C LEU A 154 -3.26 -8.92 -4.52
N ALA A 155 -2.83 -7.71 -4.89
CA ALA A 155 -2.54 -7.34 -6.27
C ALA A 155 -1.42 -8.20 -6.87
N TYR A 156 -0.31 -8.39 -6.15
CA TYR A 156 0.80 -9.24 -6.59
C TYR A 156 0.42 -10.72 -6.70
N ASN A 157 -0.48 -11.22 -5.84
CA ASN A 157 -1.02 -12.58 -6.01
C ASN A 157 -1.80 -12.71 -7.32
N LEU A 158 -2.71 -11.78 -7.60
CA LEU A 158 -3.53 -11.80 -8.82
C LEU A 158 -2.69 -11.57 -10.09
N LEU A 159 -1.73 -10.64 -10.04
CA LEU A 159 -0.79 -10.38 -11.12
C LEU A 159 0.08 -11.60 -11.40
N HIS A 160 0.62 -12.24 -10.35
CA HIS A 160 1.42 -13.45 -10.48
C HIS A 160 0.66 -14.54 -11.23
N ASP A 161 -0.57 -14.81 -10.80
CA ASP A 161 -1.41 -15.85 -11.41
C ASP A 161 -1.79 -15.49 -12.84
N GLY A 162 -2.09 -14.21 -13.10
CA GLY A 162 -2.38 -13.68 -14.43
C GLY A 162 -1.22 -13.83 -15.41
N VAL A 163 -0.03 -13.37 -15.01
CA VAL A 163 1.21 -13.45 -15.81
C VAL A 163 1.62 -14.90 -16.03
N ARG A 164 1.58 -15.73 -14.99
CA ARG A 164 1.83 -17.17 -15.10
C ARG A 164 0.84 -17.86 -16.04
N GLY A 165 -0.44 -17.46 -16.01
CA GLY A 165 -1.48 -17.96 -16.91
C GLY A 165 -1.25 -17.64 -18.39
N LEU A 166 -0.50 -16.57 -18.69
CA LEU A 166 -0.04 -16.24 -20.05
C LEU A 166 1.18 -17.07 -20.48
N GLY A 167 1.78 -17.84 -19.57
CA GLY A 167 3.01 -18.59 -19.81
C GLY A 167 4.30 -17.78 -19.64
N GLU A 168 4.22 -16.57 -19.09
CA GLU A 168 5.35 -15.67 -18.85
C GLU A 168 6.11 -16.08 -17.57
N ARG A 169 6.91 -17.15 -17.69
CA ARG A 169 7.59 -17.78 -16.55
C ARG A 169 8.68 -16.90 -15.95
N ALA A 170 9.54 -16.30 -16.76
CA ALA A 170 10.61 -15.44 -16.27
C ALA A 170 10.05 -14.26 -15.46
N VAL A 171 9.03 -13.58 -15.98
CA VAL A 171 8.34 -12.49 -15.27
C VAL A 171 7.67 -12.99 -13.98
N SER A 172 6.87 -14.05 -14.03
CA SER A 172 6.18 -14.54 -12.83
C SER A 172 7.14 -15.06 -11.74
N GLU A 173 8.22 -15.75 -12.12
CA GLU A 173 9.13 -16.41 -11.19
C GLU A 173 10.25 -15.49 -10.65
N THR A 174 10.73 -14.54 -11.46
CA THR A 174 11.89 -13.69 -11.12
C THR A 174 11.54 -12.22 -10.87
N ILE A 175 10.36 -11.76 -11.29
CA ILE A 175 9.89 -10.38 -11.01
C ILE A 175 8.78 -10.42 -9.96
N VAL A 176 7.64 -11.03 -10.30
CA VAL A 176 6.44 -10.92 -9.46
C VAL A 176 6.56 -11.75 -8.19
N ALA A 177 7.06 -12.98 -8.27
CA ALA A 177 7.15 -13.86 -7.10
C ALA A 177 8.13 -13.36 -6.02
N PRO A 178 9.32 -12.81 -6.34
CA PRO A 178 10.20 -12.22 -5.33
C PRO A 178 9.57 -11.02 -4.62
N ILE A 179 8.98 -10.08 -5.37
CA ILE A 179 8.29 -8.91 -4.78
C ILE A 179 7.18 -9.38 -3.84
N LYS A 180 6.29 -10.25 -4.34
CA LYS A 180 5.19 -10.88 -3.58
C LYS A 180 5.64 -11.53 -2.26
N ARG A 181 6.89 -12.01 -2.15
CA ARG A 181 7.40 -12.62 -0.92
C ARG A 181 7.75 -11.59 0.17
N GLN A 182 8.01 -10.34 -0.20
CA GLN A 182 8.40 -9.27 0.73
C GLN A 182 7.16 -8.59 1.34
N GLU A 183 6.12 -8.35 0.54
CA GLU A 183 4.86 -7.68 0.92
C GLU A 183 4.23 -8.14 2.26
N PRO A 184 4.15 -9.46 2.57
CA PRO A 184 3.56 -9.90 3.83
C PRO A 184 4.37 -9.47 5.05
N GLY A 185 5.69 -9.28 4.88
CA GLY A 185 6.59 -8.76 5.90
C GLY A 185 6.30 -7.30 6.23
N HIS A 186 6.11 -6.45 5.23
CA HIS A 186 5.72 -5.06 5.41
C HIS A 186 4.35 -4.94 6.07
N TYR A 187 3.38 -5.71 5.57
CA TYR A 187 2.05 -5.79 6.16
C TYR A 187 2.10 -6.17 7.65
N ALA A 188 2.92 -7.16 8.00
CA ALA A 188 3.08 -7.62 9.37
C ALA A 188 3.70 -6.54 10.27
N PHE A 189 4.66 -5.74 9.78
CA PHE A 189 5.19 -4.60 10.52
C PHE A 189 4.06 -3.63 10.90
N TYR A 190 3.29 -3.14 9.91
CA TYR A 190 2.21 -2.20 10.19
C TYR A 190 1.12 -2.77 11.10
N GLN A 191 0.79 -4.06 10.93
CA GLN A 191 -0.18 -4.73 11.77
C GLN A 191 0.28 -4.80 13.24
N LEU A 192 1.54 -5.20 13.48
CA LEU A 192 2.11 -5.28 14.83
C LEU A 192 2.17 -3.89 15.46
N SER A 193 2.66 -2.90 14.73
CA SER A 193 2.78 -1.51 15.19
C SER A 193 1.41 -0.89 15.51
N ALA A 194 0.40 -1.09 14.66
CA ALA A 194 -0.97 -0.62 14.91
C ALA A 194 -1.59 -1.26 16.15
N ARG A 195 -1.41 -2.58 16.34
CA ARG A 195 -1.93 -3.30 17.51
C ARG A 195 -1.24 -2.86 18.80
N GLY A 196 0.09 -2.70 18.76
CA GLY A 196 0.87 -2.24 19.90
C GLY A 196 0.49 -0.81 20.33
N LEU A 197 0.27 0.08 19.36
CA LEU A 197 -0.15 1.46 19.64
C LEU A 197 -1.60 1.55 20.10
N ALA A 198 -2.52 0.80 19.48
CA ALA A 198 -3.94 0.85 19.85
C ALA A 198 -4.19 0.54 21.33
N ALA A 199 -3.38 -0.34 21.94
CA ALA A 199 -3.45 -0.65 23.37
C ALA A 199 -3.04 0.52 24.29
N GLN A 200 -2.40 1.55 23.75
CA GLN A 200 -1.84 2.70 24.48
C GLN A 200 -2.63 3.99 24.27
N LEU A 201 -3.48 4.05 23.24
CA LEU A 201 -4.28 5.23 22.92
C LEU A 201 -5.33 5.50 24.02
N ALA A 202 -5.42 6.75 24.43
CA ALA A 202 -6.55 7.24 25.21
C ALA A 202 -7.84 7.23 24.38
N THR A 203 -8.99 7.16 25.04
CA THR A 203 -10.30 7.10 24.37
C THR A 203 -10.52 8.23 23.37
N TRP A 204 -10.08 9.45 23.69
CA TRP A 204 -10.19 10.59 22.78
C TRP A 204 -9.26 10.48 21.57
N GLN A 205 -8.08 9.87 21.73
CA GLN A 205 -7.15 9.61 20.62
C GLN A 205 -7.78 8.59 19.67
N THR A 206 -8.35 7.51 20.20
CA THR A 206 -9.07 6.51 19.39
C THR A 206 -10.24 7.14 18.64
N TRP A 207 -11.08 7.92 19.32
CA TRP A 207 -12.18 8.64 18.67
C TRP A 207 -11.68 9.54 17.53
N LEU A 208 -10.61 10.29 17.77
CA LEU A 208 -10.02 11.18 16.77
C LEU A 208 -9.45 10.40 15.58
N VAL A 209 -8.77 9.27 15.82
CA VAL A 209 -8.29 8.36 14.78
C VAL A 209 -9.46 7.84 13.95
N CYS A 210 -10.55 7.36 14.57
CA CYS A 210 -11.74 6.91 13.83
C CYS A 210 -12.30 8.01 12.92
N ARG A 211 -12.42 9.23 13.45
CA ARG A 211 -12.97 10.36 12.69
C ARG A 211 -12.07 10.77 11.54
N LEU A 212 -10.77 10.90 11.79
CA LEU A 212 -9.79 11.30 10.78
C LEU A 212 -9.64 10.20 9.72
N ARG A 213 -9.62 8.93 10.12
CA ARG A 213 -9.52 7.80 9.19
C ARG A 213 -10.72 7.74 8.24
N ALA A 214 -11.93 7.94 8.75
CA ALA A 214 -13.15 7.93 7.93
C ALA A 214 -13.18 9.01 6.84
N ILE A 215 -12.46 10.13 7.01
CA ILE A 215 -12.42 11.23 6.03
C ILE A 215 -11.16 11.22 5.15
N SER A 216 -10.12 10.49 5.55
CA SER A 216 -8.80 10.49 4.89
C SER A 216 -8.45 9.19 4.18
N PHE A 217 -9.26 8.14 4.34
CA PHE A 217 -9.03 6.88 3.64
C PHE A 217 -9.07 7.08 2.12
N ALA A 218 -8.05 6.58 1.44
CA ALA A 218 -7.98 6.46 -0.01
C ALA A 218 -7.36 5.11 -0.37
N PRO A 219 -7.69 4.52 -1.54
CA PRO A 219 -6.98 3.35 -2.05
C PRO A 219 -5.50 3.67 -2.31
N VAL A 220 -4.66 2.63 -2.29
CA VAL A 220 -3.21 2.76 -2.51
C VAL A 220 -2.91 3.52 -3.81
N GLY A 221 -2.03 4.51 -3.72
CA GLY A 221 -1.56 5.27 -4.88
C GLY A 221 -2.55 6.28 -5.46
N VAL A 222 -3.70 6.50 -4.82
CA VAL A 222 -4.75 7.43 -5.28
C VAL A 222 -4.63 8.77 -4.56
N ASN A 223 -4.13 9.78 -5.27
CA ASN A 223 -4.00 11.16 -4.78
C ASN A 223 -4.89 12.16 -5.53
N ASN A 224 -5.48 11.76 -6.66
CA ASN A 224 -6.38 12.59 -7.47
C ASN A 224 -7.43 11.75 -8.22
N ASP A 225 -8.30 12.42 -8.97
CA ASP A 225 -9.42 11.79 -9.68
C ASP A 225 -8.97 10.86 -10.82
N ASP A 226 -7.89 11.21 -11.53
CA ASP A 226 -7.35 10.38 -12.61
C ASP A 226 -6.77 9.08 -12.05
N GLN A 227 -5.95 9.19 -10.99
CA GLN A 227 -5.39 8.03 -10.30
C GLN A 227 -6.46 7.14 -9.67
N ARG A 228 -7.59 7.73 -9.21
CA ARG A 228 -8.73 6.94 -8.73
C ARG A 228 -9.32 6.08 -9.85
N ALA A 229 -9.47 6.65 -11.05
CA ALA A 229 -9.91 5.88 -12.20
C ALA A 229 -8.86 4.82 -12.58
N ASP A 230 -7.56 5.13 -12.54
CA ASP A 230 -6.49 4.18 -12.87
C ASP A 230 -6.46 3.00 -11.91
N PHE A 231 -6.64 3.25 -10.62
CA PHE A 231 -6.81 2.18 -9.63
C PHE A 231 -8.03 1.31 -9.96
N GLY A 232 -9.14 1.92 -10.39
CA GLY A 232 -10.32 1.18 -10.85
C GLY A 232 -10.06 0.31 -12.09
N ASP A 233 -9.25 0.76 -13.05
CA ASP A 233 -8.84 -0.04 -14.20
C ASP A 233 -7.99 -1.24 -13.75
N VAL A 234 -7.07 -1.04 -12.81
CA VAL A 234 -6.29 -2.12 -12.19
C VAL A 234 -7.21 -3.13 -11.52
N MET A 235 -8.19 -2.67 -10.73
CA MET A 235 -9.19 -3.55 -10.10
C MET A 235 -9.96 -4.37 -11.13
N GLY A 236 -10.38 -3.75 -12.23
CA GLY A 236 -11.07 -4.44 -13.32
C GLY A 236 -10.20 -5.53 -13.96
N THR A 237 -8.95 -5.22 -14.28
CA THR A 237 -8.02 -6.14 -14.94
C THR A 237 -7.59 -7.31 -14.06
N LEU A 238 -7.42 -7.08 -12.77
CA LEU A 238 -7.08 -8.11 -11.79
C LEU A 238 -8.30 -8.93 -11.32
N GLY A 239 -9.51 -8.62 -11.79
CA GLY A 239 -10.74 -9.33 -11.42
C GLY A 239 -11.27 -8.98 -10.03
N ILE A 240 -10.81 -7.87 -9.43
CA ILE A 240 -11.25 -7.43 -8.10
C ILE A 240 -12.70 -6.91 -8.13
N HIS A 241 -13.18 -6.44 -9.29
CA HIS A 241 -14.56 -5.98 -9.47
C HIS A 241 -15.60 -7.06 -9.19
N ASP A 242 -15.26 -8.33 -9.39
CA ASP A 242 -16.20 -9.44 -9.21
C ASP A 242 -16.65 -9.59 -7.74
N ASP A 243 -15.80 -9.20 -6.78
CA ASP A 243 -16.15 -9.14 -5.35
C ASP A 243 -15.38 -8.03 -4.61
N VAL A 244 -15.73 -6.78 -4.92
CA VAL A 244 -15.16 -5.59 -4.24
C VAL A 244 -15.38 -5.64 -2.73
N THR A 245 -16.45 -6.28 -2.26
CA THR A 245 -16.76 -6.34 -0.82
C THR A 245 -15.78 -7.27 -0.11
N ALA A 246 -15.50 -8.46 -0.65
CA ALA A 246 -14.50 -9.37 -0.08
C ALA A 246 -13.09 -8.76 -0.11
N PHE A 247 -12.75 -8.04 -1.19
CA PHE A 247 -11.48 -7.30 -1.27
C PHE A 247 -11.37 -6.25 -0.15
N ALA A 248 -12.39 -5.39 -0.01
CA ALA A 248 -12.46 -4.38 1.03
C ALA A 248 -12.43 -4.98 2.45
N GLU A 249 -13.09 -6.13 2.66
CA GLU A 249 -13.04 -6.86 3.93
C GLU A 249 -11.64 -7.37 4.26
N SER A 250 -10.92 -7.91 3.27
CA SER A 250 -9.55 -8.39 3.44
C SER A 250 -8.60 -7.27 3.87
N ILE A 251 -8.77 -6.07 3.30
CA ILE A 251 -7.94 -4.89 3.56
C ILE A 251 -8.25 -4.27 4.93
N SER A 252 -9.53 -4.14 5.26
CA SER A 252 -9.98 -3.40 6.44
C SER A 252 -10.13 -4.23 7.70
N ARG A 253 -9.95 -5.56 7.66
CA ARG A 253 -10.21 -6.47 8.79
C ARG A 253 -9.59 -5.99 10.10
N VAL A 254 -8.29 -5.71 10.09
CA VAL A 254 -7.58 -5.30 11.30
C VAL A 254 -7.98 -3.89 11.73
N GLU A 255 -8.16 -2.96 10.79
CA GLU A 255 -8.63 -1.60 11.08
C GLU A 255 -10.01 -1.62 11.74
N ARG A 256 -10.93 -2.43 11.20
CA ARG A 256 -12.25 -2.68 11.79
C ARG A 256 -12.12 -3.21 13.21
N ASP A 257 -11.30 -4.23 13.42
CA ASP A 257 -11.14 -4.85 14.74
C ASP A 257 -10.49 -3.89 15.76
N LEU A 258 -9.73 -2.88 15.31
CA LEU A 258 -9.08 -1.90 16.18
C LEU A 258 -9.95 -0.67 16.46
N LEU A 259 -10.62 -0.14 15.44
CA LEU A 259 -11.35 1.13 15.52
C LEU A 259 -12.85 0.96 15.78
N TRP A 260 -13.42 -0.17 15.36
CA TRP A 260 -14.85 -0.41 15.29
C TRP A 260 -15.27 -1.68 16.04
N ALA A 261 -14.46 -2.16 16.99
CA ALA A 261 -14.74 -3.37 17.77
C ALA A 261 -16.07 -3.34 18.54
N HIS A 262 -16.63 -2.15 18.77
CA HIS A 262 -17.91 -1.93 19.46
C HIS A 262 -19.12 -2.02 18.53
N GLU A 263 -18.92 -1.96 17.21
CA GLU A 263 -20.00 -2.03 16.21
C GLU A 263 -20.26 -3.50 15.83
N GLU A 264 -21.27 -4.10 16.44
CA GLU A 264 -21.64 -5.49 16.16
C GLU A 264 -22.09 -5.67 14.70
N GLY A 265 -21.61 -6.74 14.05
CA GLY A 265 -22.03 -7.13 12.71
C GLY A 265 -21.43 -6.30 11.57
N MET A 266 -20.60 -5.29 11.84
CA MET A 266 -19.87 -4.58 10.79
C MET A 266 -18.89 -5.53 10.10
N ARG A 267 -19.06 -5.76 8.80
CA ARG A 267 -18.08 -6.54 8.00
C ARG A 267 -16.93 -5.69 7.50
N VAL A 268 -17.25 -4.51 6.96
CA VAL A 268 -16.33 -3.56 6.32
C VAL A 268 -16.71 -2.14 6.76
N PRO A 269 -15.76 -1.28 7.16
CA PRO A 269 -16.06 0.12 7.41
C PRO A 269 -16.63 0.80 6.16
N PRO A 270 -17.73 1.58 6.26
CA PRO A 270 -18.41 2.13 5.08
C PRO A 270 -17.54 3.00 4.17
N TYR A 271 -16.61 3.77 4.73
CA TYR A 271 -15.71 4.64 3.96
C TYR A 271 -14.71 3.84 3.12
N VAL A 272 -14.27 2.66 3.59
CA VAL A 272 -13.38 1.77 2.82
C VAL A 272 -14.13 1.23 1.60
N LEU A 273 -15.32 0.68 1.82
CA LEU A 273 -16.14 0.13 0.74
C LEU A 273 -16.53 1.20 -0.29
N ALA A 274 -16.89 2.40 0.19
CA ALA A 274 -17.22 3.54 -0.67
C ALA A 274 -16.03 3.95 -1.54
N ALA A 275 -14.81 4.00 -0.99
CA ALA A 275 -13.61 4.36 -1.73
C ALA A 275 -13.31 3.37 -2.87
N PHE A 276 -13.40 2.07 -2.62
CA PHE A 276 -13.18 1.04 -3.66
C PHE A 276 -14.29 1.04 -4.72
N ARG A 277 -15.55 1.24 -4.33
CA ARG A 277 -16.65 1.40 -5.28
C ARG A 277 -16.47 2.64 -6.15
N SER A 278 -16.06 3.76 -5.56
CA SER A 278 -15.81 5.00 -6.28
C SER A 278 -14.68 4.86 -7.31
N ALA A 279 -13.63 4.08 -7.01
CA ALA A 279 -12.60 3.75 -7.99
C ALA A 279 -13.15 2.93 -9.16
N ALA A 280 -13.92 1.88 -8.87
CA ALA A 280 -14.57 1.04 -9.89
C ALA A 280 -15.52 1.85 -10.79
N GLU A 281 -16.32 2.74 -10.19
CA GLU A 281 -17.23 3.65 -10.89
C GLU A 281 -16.45 4.64 -11.79
N ALA A 282 -15.36 5.24 -11.28
CA ALA A 282 -14.53 6.16 -12.05
C ALA A 282 -13.93 5.51 -13.30
N ALA A 283 -13.46 4.26 -13.20
CA ALA A 283 -12.98 3.48 -14.34
C ALA A 283 -14.09 3.21 -15.38
N GLN A 284 -15.30 2.84 -14.92
CA GLN A 284 -16.44 2.62 -15.81
C GLN A 284 -16.87 3.90 -16.54
N GLU A 285 -16.92 5.03 -15.84
CA GLU A 285 -17.22 6.33 -16.45
C GLU A 285 -16.19 6.70 -17.52
N ARG A 286 -14.89 6.49 -17.23
CA ARG A 286 -13.82 6.72 -18.20
C ARG A 286 -14.00 5.86 -19.45
N ALA A 287 -14.28 4.57 -19.29
CA ALA A 287 -14.54 3.66 -20.40
C ALA A 287 -15.75 4.09 -21.24
N LEU A 288 -16.84 4.57 -20.61
CA LEU A 288 -18.02 5.09 -21.31
C LEU A 288 -17.70 6.36 -22.09
N ARG A 289 -16.93 7.29 -21.52
CA ARG A 289 -16.50 8.52 -22.21
C ARG A 289 -15.66 8.22 -23.45
N LEU A 290 -14.76 7.24 -23.37
CA LEU A 290 -13.93 6.81 -24.51
C LEU A 290 -14.74 6.11 -25.61
N ARG A 291 -15.86 5.45 -25.25
CA ARG A 291 -16.76 4.76 -26.19
C ARG A 291 -17.81 5.66 -26.82
N ALA A 292 -18.15 6.79 -26.20
CA ALA A 292 -19.08 7.76 -26.75
C ALA A 292 -18.39 8.53 -27.90
N PRO A 293 -18.77 8.33 -29.19
CA PRO A 293 -18.22 9.12 -30.27
C PRO A 293 -18.57 10.59 -30.01
N GLY A 294 -17.56 11.47 -30.11
CA GLY A 294 -17.66 12.87 -29.71
C GLY A 294 -18.91 13.56 -30.24
N ARG A 295 -19.73 14.09 -29.33
CA ARG A 295 -20.62 15.21 -29.65
C ARG A 295 -19.73 16.44 -29.88
N ARG A 296 -19.28 16.61 -31.13
CA ARG A 296 -18.94 17.94 -31.65
C ARG A 296 -20.22 18.71 -31.95
#